data_AF-A0A917H2A4-F1
#
_entry.id   AF-A0A917H2A4-F1
#
_cell.length_a   1.000
_cell.length_b   1.000
_cell.length_c   1.000
_cell.angle_alpha   90.00
_cell.angle_beta   90.00
_cell.angle_gamma   90.00
#
_symmetry.space_group_name_H-M   'P 1'
#
loop_
_entity.id
_entity.type
_entity.pdbx_description
1 polymer ?
#
loop_
_entity_poly.entity_id
_entity_poly.type
_entity_poly.pdbx_seq_one_letter_code
_entity_poly.pdbx_strand_id
1 'polypeptide(L)'
;MNKDIEYIHSDKYGEALKVAKKFTGNGNLRPLLTFVQHNKNGSIVATDSRRAIRISNIHGFDETHLIHPHTVEFAKGKFPETAKLFDDTKGETTIQLNRFQIKVWLQMHKSINQLIKKAFGRYSNVSLELGEEINFRIKGENEVAFKLPYDQYSKPNPKNSI
;
A
#
# COMPACT_ATOMS: atom_id res chain seq x y z
N MET A 1 -28.02 24.59 -5.15
CA MET A 1 -27.56 23.20 -5.01
C MET A 1 -28.79 22.31 -5.09
N ASN A 2 -28.86 21.43 -6.09
CA ASN A 2 -29.92 20.43 -6.18
C ASN A 2 -29.87 19.54 -4.93
N LYS A 3 -31.01 19.35 -4.27
CA LYS A 3 -31.14 18.52 -3.07
C LYS A 3 -31.19 17.02 -3.38
N ASP A 4 -31.10 16.64 -4.66
CA ASP A 4 -31.35 15.28 -5.14
C ASP A 4 -30.08 14.52 -5.56
N ILE A 5 -28.89 15.12 -5.42
CA ILE A 5 -27.61 14.44 -5.72
C ILE A 5 -26.82 14.24 -4.43
N GLU A 6 -26.72 12.98 -4.00
CA GLU A 6 -25.82 12.58 -2.93
C GLU A 6 -24.42 12.29 -3.50
N TYR A 7 -23.44 13.11 -3.12
CA TYR A 7 -22.05 12.90 -3.51
C TYR A 7 -21.30 12.12 -2.44
N ILE A 8 -20.93 10.88 -2.74
CA ILE A 8 -20.07 10.08 -1.87
C ILE A 8 -18.63 10.52 -2.09
N HIS A 9 -18.06 11.25 -1.12
CA HIS A 9 -16.65 11.71 -1.09
C HIS A 9 -16.10 12.19 -2.45
N SER A 10 -16.82 13.09 -3.13
CA SER A 10 -16.53 13.51 -4.51
C SER A 10 -15.10 14.04 -4.74
N ASP A 11 -14.50 14.65 -3.73
CA ASP A 11 -13.12 15.16 -3.73
C ASP A 11 -12.07 14.05 -3.54
N LYS A 12 -12.45 12.92 -2.92
CA LYS A 12 -11.51 11.84 -2.57
C LYS A 12 -11.50 10.71 -3.58
N TYR A 13 -12.57 10.50 -4.34
CA TYR A 13 -12.62 9.42 -5.34
C TYR A 13 -11.49 9.52 -6.37
N GLY A 14 -11.27 10.71 -6.92
CA GLY A 14 -10.18 10.95 -7.86
C GLY A 14 -8.79 10.67 -7.26
N GLU A 15 -8.56 11.05 -6.00
CA GLU A 15 -7.30 10.76 -5.30
C GLU A 15 -7.15 9.27 -4.98
N ALA A 16 -8.22 8.60 -4.57
CA ALA A 16 -8.22 7.16 -4.34
C ALA A 16 -7.88 6.39 -5.62
N LEU A 17 -8.44 6.79 -6.76
CA LEU A 17 -8.12 6.18 -8.05
C LEU A 17 -6.65 6.43 -8.45
N LYS A 18 -6.11 7.64 -8.21
CA LYS A 18 -4.68 7.95 -8.41
C LYS A 18 -3.77 7.08 -7.54
N VAL A 19 -4.17 6.77 -6.32
CA VAL A 19 -3.43 5.85 -5.44
C VAL A 19 -3.56 4.41 -5.93
N ALA A 20 -4.77 3.93 -6.19
CA ALA A 20 -5.06 2.56 -6.64
C ALA A 20 -4.33 2.22 -7.94
N LYS A 21 -4.25 3.16 -8.89
CA LYS A 21 -3.47 3.06 -10.12
C LYS A 21 -1.99 2.69 -9.89
N LYS A 22 -1.39 3.06 -8.76
CA LYS A 22 0.01 2.70 -8.46
C LYS A 22 0.17 1.22 -8.11
N PHE A 23 -0.93 0.52 -7.84
CA PHE A 23 -0.97 -0.89 -7.46
C PHE A 23 -1.48 -1.79 -8.59
N THR A 24 -1.84 -1.26 -9.75
CA THR A 24 -2.20 -2.09 -10.92
C THR A 24 -0.95 -2.59 -11.63
N GLY A 25 -1.04 -3.76 -12.26
CA GLY A 25 0.00 -4.28 -13.15
C GLY A 25 0.09 -3.49 -14.47
N ASN A 26 1.22 -3.66 -15.18
CA ASN A 26 1.48 -3.02 -16.47
C ASN A 26 1.58 -4.02 -17.64
N GLY A 27 1.25 -5.30 -17.40
CA GLY A 27 1.60 -6.39 -18.31
C GLY A 27 0.40 -7.06 -18.98
N ASN A 28 0.56 -7.41 -20.26
CA ASN A 28 -0.45 -8.11 -21.06
C ASN A 28 -0.67 -9.57 -20.63
N LEU A 29 0.24 -10.15 -19.83
CA LEU A 29 0.12 -11.54 -19.35
C LEU A 29 -1.04 -11.72 -18.36
N ARG A 30 -1.37 -10.68 -17.60
CA ARG A 30 -2.49 -10.69 -16.64
C ARG A 30 -3.31 -9.41 -16.81
N PRO A 31 -4.07 -9.26 -17.92
CA PRO A 31 -4.80 -8.03 -18.22
C PRO A 31 -5.76 -7.63 -17.11
N LEU A 32 -6.37 -8.59 -16.41
CA LEU A 32 -7.25 -8.30 -15.26
C LEU A 32 -6.58 -7.43 -14.19
N LEU A 33 -5.26 -7.55 -13.99
CA LEU A 33 -4.53 -6.79 -12.97
C LEU A 33 -4.23 -5.34 -13.38
N THR A 34 -4.53 -4.96 -14.63
CA THR A 34 -4.46 -3.54 -15.05
C THR A 34 -5.70 -2.76 -14.60
N PHE A 35 -6.75 -3.45 -14.14
CA PHE A 35 -8.01 -2.86 -13.68
C PHE A 35 -8.04 -2.68 -12.15
N VAL A 36 -8.89 -1.75 -11.72
CA VAL A 36 -9.29 -1.57 -10.32
C VAL A 36 -10.69 -2.16 -10.14
N GLN A 37 -10.82 -3.09 -9.21
CA GLN A 37 -12.12 -3.66 -8.84
C GLN A 37 -12.85 -2.69 -7.93
N HIS A 38 -14.01 -2.22 -8.37
CA HIS A 38 -14.94 -1.43 -7.58
C HIS A 38 -16.03 -2.38 -7.08
N ASN A 39 -16.12 -2.56 -5.77
CA ASN A 39 -17.05 -3.49 -5.15
C ASN A 39 -18.36 -2.78 -4.81
N LYS A 40 -19.47 -3.52 -4.84
CA LYS A 40 -20.80 -3.02 -4.42
C LYS A 40 -20.88 -2.43 -3.01
N ASN A 41 -19.91 -2.69 -2.14
CA ASN A 41 -19.83 -2.12 -0.79
C ASN A 41 -19.12 -0.75 -0.76
N GLY A 42 -18.89 -0.14 -1.94
CA GLY A 42 -18.22 1.14 -2.09
C GLY A 42 -16.70 1.09 -1.92
N SER A 43 -16.09 -0.09 -1.84
CA SER A 43 -14.62 -0.22 -1.75
C SER A 43 -13.98 -0.43 -3.12
N ILE A 44 -12.76 0.06 -3.29
CA ILE A 44 -11.93 -0.27 -4.46
C ILE A 44 -10.74 -1.13 -4.04
N VAL A 45 -10.36 -2.05 -4.91
CA VAL A 45 -9.21 -2.94 -4.75
C VAL A 45 -8.35 -2.93 -6.01
N ALA A 46 -7.03 -2.83 -5.83
CA ALA A 46 -6.05 -2.96 -6.91
C ALA A 46 -4.86 -3.81 -6.43
N THR A 47 -4.31 -4.62 -7.33
CA THR A 47 -3.13 -5.45 -7.05
C THR A 47 -2.34 -5.75 -8.31
N ASP A 48 -1.01 -5.80 -8.18
CA ASP A 48 -0.07 -6.19 -9.23
C ASP A 48 0.50 -7.60 -8.98
N SER A 49 -0.14 -8.37 -8.08
CA SER A 49 0.27 -9.65 -7.51
C SER A 49 1.46 -9.64 -6.54
N ARG A 50 2.11 -8.48 -6.33
CA ARG A 50 3.17 -8.32 -5.31
C ARG A 50 2.73 -7.42 -4.16
N ARG A 51 1.85 -6.47 -4.44
CA ARG A 51 1.27 -5.54 -3.48
C ARG A 51 -0.21 -5.35 -3.81
N ALA A 52 -1.00 -5.10 -2.78
CA ALA A 52 -2.41 -4.83 -2.91
C ALA A 52 -2.80 -3.60 -2.09
N ILE A 53 -3.85 -2.91 -2.52
CA ILE A 53 -4.47 -1.83 -1.78
C ILE A 53 -5.99 -2.01 -1.78
N ARG A 54 -6.61 -1.74 -0.63
CA ARG A 54 -8.06 -1.62 -0.47
C ARG A 54 -8.36 -0.24 0.09
N ILE A 55 -9.26 0.49 -0.57
CA ILE A 55 -9.76 1.79 -0.09
C ILE A 55 -11.26 1.66 0.07
N SER A 56 -11.74 1.76 1.31
CA SER A 56 -13.16 1.54 1.64
C SER A 56 -13.97 2.82 1.51
N ASN A 57 -15.28 2.67 1.26
CA ASN A 57 -16.28 3.74 1.27
C ASN A 57 -15.90 4.96 0.40
N ILE A 58 -15.62 4.72 -0.88
CA ILE A 58 -15.15 5.74 -1.82
C ILE A 58 -16.07 5.96 -3.02
N HIS A 59 -17.04 5.07 -3.27
CA HIS A 59 -18.04 5.21 -4.34
C HIS A 59 -19.36 4.55 -3.93
N GLY A 60 -20.43 4.76 -4.72
CA GLY A 60 -21.77 4.20 -4.48
C GLY A 60 -22.30 3.34 -5.63
N PHE A 61 -21.44 2.53 -6.25
CA PHE A 61 -21.92 1.61 -7.28
C PHE A 61 -22.71 0.48 -6.62
N ASP A 62 -23.83 0.11 -7.22
CA ASP A 62 -24.72 -0.97 -6.80
C ASP A 62 -24.21 -2.35 -7.23
N GLU A 63 -23.40 -2.39 -8.28
CA GLU A 63 -22.75 -3.59 -8.78
C GLU A 63 -21.21 -3.54 -8.66
N THR A 64 -20.60 -4.72 -8.77
CA THR A 64 -19.14 -4.82 -8.84
C THR A 64 -18.66 -4.58 -10.27
N HIS A 65 -17.73 -3.65 -10.44
CA HIS A 65 -17.17 -3.28 -11.75
C HIS A 65 -15.64 -3.44 -11.79
N LEU A 66 -15.11 -3.72 -12.98
CA LEU A 66 -13.70 -3.59 -13.28
C LEU A 66 -13.51 -2.36 -14.13
N ILE A 67 -12.75 -1.38 -13.62
CA ILE A 67 -12.54 -0.11 -14.30
C ILE A 67 -11.04 0.09 -14.51
N HIS A 68 -10.63 0.35 -15.75
CA HIS A 68 -9.25 0.65 -16.05
C HIS A 68 -8.92 2.07 -15.55
N PRO A 69 -7.94 2.27 -14.66
CA PRO A 69 -7.75 3.56 -13.98
C PRO A 69 -7.18 4.67 -14.87
N HIS A 70 -6.83 4.37 -16.13
CA HIS A 70 -6.33 5.35 -17.11
C HIS A 70 -7.37 5.72 -18.15
N THR A 71 -8.05 4.71 -18.71
CA THR A 71 -8.99 4.88 -19.83
C THR A 71 -10.43 4.95 -19.36
N VAL A 72 -10.70 4.59 -18.10
CA VAL A 72 -12.05 4.51 -17.50
C VAL A 72 -12.93 3.49 -18.24
N GLU A 73 -12.32 2.58 -19.01
CA GLU A 73 -13.03 1.50 -19.67
C GLU A 73 -13.48 0.45 -18.67
N PHE A 74 -14.70 -0.07 -18.90
CA PHE A 74 -15.27 -1.14 -18.12
C PHE A 74 -14.88 -2.49 -18.72
N ALA A 75 -14.60 -3.46 -17.85
CA ALA A 75 -14.38 -4.83 -18.24
C ALA A 75 -15.26 -5.78 -17.42
N LYS A 76 -15.43 -6.99 -17.96
CA LYS A 76 -16.01 -8.13 -17.25
C LYS A 76 -14.91 -9.18 -17.06
N GLY A 77 -14.91 -9.84 -15.91
CA GLY A 77 -13.97 -10.90 -15.62
C GLY A 77 -13.90 -11.20 -14.13
N LYS A 78 -13.25 -12.32 -13.79
CA LYS A 78 -13.08 -12.75 -12.41
C LYS A 78 -11.79 -12.16 -11.85
N PHE A 79 -11.89 -11.06 -11.11
CA PHE A 79 -10.76 -10.51 -10.36
C PHE A 79 -10.29 -11.52 -9.30
N PRO A 80 -8.99 -11.54 -8.94
CA PRO A 80 -8.51 -12.41 -7.86
C PRO A 80 -9.21 -12.15 -6.53
N GLU A 81 -9.43 -13.22 -5.76
CA GLU A 81 -9.93 -13.11 -4.39
C GLU A 81 -8.83 -12.51 -3.50
N THR A 82 -9.10 -11.35 -2.89
CA THR A 82 -8.13 -10.57 -2.12
C THR A 82 -8.62 -10.24 -0.71
N ALA A 83 -9.87 -10.60 -0.34
CA ALA A 83 -10.43 -10.24 0.96
C ALA A 83 -9.54 -10.73 2.11
N LYS A 84 -9.06 -11.97 2.00
CA LYS A 84 -8.16 -12.63 2.98
C LYS A 84 -6.81 -11.94 3.17
N LEU A 85 -6.37 -11.11 2.21
CA LEU A 85 -5.11 -10.36 2.32
C LEU A 85 -5.22 -9.16 3.26
N PHE A 86 -6.45 -8.71 3.52
CA PHE A 86 -6.75 -7.53 4.33
C PHE A 86 -7.55 -7.90 5.58
N ASP A 87 -7.47 -9.15 6.02
CA ASP A 87 -8.07 -9.57 7.28
C ASP A 87 -7.32 -8.88 8.43
N ASP A 88 -8.08 -8.24 9.32
CA ASP A 88 -7.58 -7.42 10.43
C ASP A 88 -7.10 -8.27 11.62
N THR A 89 -6.45 -9.41 11.37
CA THR A 89 -5.75 -10.11 12.44
C THR A 89 -4.66 -9.16 12.97
N LYS A 90 -4.67 -8.91 14.28
CA LYS A 90 -3.66 -8.07 14.92
C LYS A 90 -2.30 -8.66 14.55
N GLY A 91 -1.53 -7.90 13.77
CA GLY A 91 -0.17 -8.29 13.43
C GLY A 91 0.60 -8.59 14.72
N GLU A 92 1.39 -9.65 14.70
CA GLU A 92 2.23 -10.06 15.82
C GLU A 92 3.13 -8.91 16.31
N THR A 93 3.55 -8.04 15.39
CA THR A 93 4.33 -6.85 15.65
C THR A 93 3.54 -5.61 15.29
N THR A 94 3.48 -4.62 16.19
CA THR A 94 2.82 -3.32 15.97
C THR A 94 3.80 -2.18 16.18
N ILE A 95 3.83 -1.25 15.22
CA ILE A 95 4.63 -0.01 15.29
C ILE A 95 3.67 1.16 15.18
N GLN A 96 3.60 1.98 16.22
CA GLN A 96 2.82 3.21 16.23
C GLN A 96 3.74 4.39 15.92
N LEU A 97 3.33 5.19 14.95
CA LEU A 97 4.03 6.40 14.53
C LEU A 97 3.10 7.59 14.63
N ASN A 98 3.59 8.69 15.19
CA ASN A 98 2.91 9.97 15.07
C ASN A 98 3.16 10.61 13.68
N ARG A 99 2.41 11.67 13.36
CA ARG A 99 2.52 12.35 12.05
C ARG A 99 3.92 12.86 11.74
N PHE A 100 4.67 13.32 12.74
CA PHE A 100 6.04 13.77 12.55
C PHE A 100 6.97 12.60 12.21
N GLN A 101 6.88 11.50 12.95
CA GLN A 101 7.67 10.29 12.71
C GLN A 101 7.38 9.68 11.33
N ILE A 102 6.12 9.67 10.87
CA ILE A 102 5.77 9.26 9.51
C ILE A 102 6.54 10.10 8.47
N LYS A 103 6.60 11.44 8.66
CA LYS A 103 7.36 12.32 7.76
C LYS A 103 8.86 12.01 7.79
N VAL A 104 9.42 11.75 8.98
CA VAL A 104 10.83 11.36 9.13
C VAL A 104 11.12 10.05 8.39
N TRP A 105 10.28 9.03 8.56
CA TRP A 105 10.40 7.75 7.85
C TRP A 105 10.39 7.94 6.33
N LEU A 106 9.43 8.73 5.82
CA LEU A 106 9.33 9.03 4.39
C LEU A 106 10.55 9.79 3.88
N GLN A 107 11.08 10.74 4.65
CA GLN A 107 12.26 11.50 4.28
C GLN A 107 13.50 10.62 4.28
N MET A 108 13.71 9.79 5.31
CA MET A 108 14.80 8.82 5.37
C MET A 108 14.75 7.87 4.18
N HIS A 109 13.58 7.29 3.89
CA HIS A 109 13.42 6.41 2.73
C HIS A 109 13.75 7.12 1.40
N LYS A 110 13.37 8.39 1.23
CA LYS A 110 13.76 9.18 0.04
C LYS A 110 15.27 9.39 -0.05
N SER A 111 15.91 9.82 1.04
CA SER A 111 17.36 10.04 1.10
C SER A 111 18.14 8.75 0.81
N ILE A 112 17.67 7.63 1.36
CA ILE A 112 18.24 6.31 1.09
C ILE A 112 18.11 5.94 -0.38
N ASN A 113 16.93 6.08 -0.99
CA ASN A 113 16.76 5.79 -2.40
C ASN A 113 17.68 6.64 -3.30
N GLN A 114 17.97 7.88 -2.90
CA GLN A 114 18.96 8.71 -3.58
C GLN A 114 20.39 8.21 -3.37
N LEU A 115 20.74 7.82 -2.15
CA LEU A 115 22.05 7.25 -1.81
C LEU A 115 22.31 5.96 -2.62
N ILE A 116 21.35 5.04 -2.63
CA ILE A 116 21.42 3.77 -3.39
C ILE A 116 21.71 4.04 -4.86
N LYS A 117 20.92 4.92 -5.48
CA LYS A 117 21.08 5.28 -6.90
C LYS A 117 22.45 5.89 -7.21
N LYS A 118 23.03 6.67 -6.30
CA LYS A 118 24.29 7.40 -6.52
C LYS A 118 25.54 6.61 -6.15
N ALA A 119 25.50 5.85 -5.05
CA ALA A 119 26.68 5.26 -4.43
C ALA A 119 26.79 3.74 -4.62
N PHE A 120 25.67 3.02 -4.77
CA PHE A 120 25.67 1.54 -4.71
C PHE A 120 25.18 0.85 -6.00
N GLY A 121 24.76 1.61 -7.02
CA GLY A 121 24.20 1.02 -8.24
C GLY A 121 22.86 0.32 -8.00
N ARG A 122 22.38 -0.45 -9.00
CA ARG A 122 20.97 -0.91 -9.08
C ARG A 122 20.54 -1.97 -8.03
N TYR A 123 21.43 -2.48 -7.16
CA TYR A 123 21.15 -3.68 -6.36
C TYR A 123 21.68 -3.64 -4.92
N SER A 124 21.35 -2.60 -4.16
CA SER A 124 21.52 -2.68 -2.70
C SER A 124 20.29 -3.32 -2.07
N ASN A 125 20.48 -4.41 -1.32
CA ASN A 125 19.42 -4.97 -0.49
C ASN A 125 19.15 -4.02 0.68
N VAL A 126 17.97 -3.43 0.66
CA VAL A 126 17.40 -2.66 1.76
C VAL A 126 16.66 -3.62 2.68
N SER A 127 16.97 -3.61 3.97
CA SER A 127 16.23 -4.37 4.98
C SER A 127 15.71 -3.47 6.09
N LEU A 128 14.48 -3.73 6.52
CA LEU A 128 13.91 -3.24 7.77
C LEU A 128 14.11 -4.31 8.84
N GLU A 129 14.86 -3.99 9.88
CA GLU A 129 15.15 -4.88 11.00
C GLU A 129 14.29 -4.51 12.20
N LEU A 130 13.51 -5.48 12.67
CA LEU A 130 12.59 -5.34 13.80
C LEU A 130 13.23 -5.96 15.05
N GLY A 131 14.37 -5.39 15.46
CA GLY A 131 15.15 -5.77 16.64
C GLY A 131 14.61 -5.10 17.91
N GLU A 132 15.38 -4.96 18.99
CA GLU A 132 14.95 -4.12 20.16
C GLU A 132 14.60 -2.70 19.73
N GLU A 133 15.29 -2.23 18.70
CA GLU A 133 15.02 -1.01 17.98
C GLU A 133 14.65 -1.33 16.53
N ILE A 134 13.91 -0.43 15.91
CA ILE A 134 13.57 -0.51 14.49
C ILE A 134 14.70 0.15 13.71
N ASN A 135 15.40 -0.65 12.91
CA ASN A 135 16.53 -0.19 12.12
C ASN A 135 16.26 -0.37 10.63
N PHE A 136 16.65 0.62 9.86
CA PHE A 136 16.77 0.50 8.42
C PHE A 136 18.22 0.23 8.07
N ARG A 137 18.51 -0.79 7.26
CA ARG A 137 19.88 -1.19 6.90
C ARG A 137 20.04 -1.31 5.39
N ILE A 138 21.13 -0.75 4.87
CA ILE A 138 21.58 -0.93 3.49
C ILE A 138 22.77 -1.89 3.52
N LYS A 139 22.62 -3.08 2.95
CA LYS A 139 23.70 -4.07 2.85
C LYS A 139 24.53 -3.79 1.60
N GLY A 140 25.85 -3.61 1.79
CA GLY A 140 26.85 -3.34 0.75
C GLY A 140 28.27 -3.37 1.35
N GLU A 141 29.30 -2.94 0.61
CA GLU A 141 30.69 -2.84 1.11
C GLU A 141 30.82 -1.86 2.28
N ASN A 142 30.03 -0.78 2.26
CA ASN A 142 29.87 0.17 3.36
C ASN A 142 28.46 0.04 3.92
N GLU A 143 28.33 -0.70 5.01
CA GLU A 143 27.05 -0.90 5.69
C GLU A 143 26.58 0.40 6.33
N VAL A 144 25.32 0.77 6.07
CA VAL A 144 24.70 1.95 6.69
C VAL A 144 23.43 1.52 7.41
N ALA A 145 23.36 1.84 8.71
CA ALA A 145 22.21 1.58 9.56
C ALA A 145 21.63 2.90 10.11
N PHE A 146 20.31 3.04 10.05
CA PHE A 146 19.57 4.18 10.59
C PHE A 146 18.52 3.69 11.58
N LYS A 147 18.58 4.21 12.80
CA LYS A 147 17.52 4.01 13.79
C LYS A 147 16.28 4.82 13.39
N LEU A 148 15.15 4.14 13.28
CA LEU A 148 13.88 4.75 12.92
C LEU A 148 13.11 5.18 14.18
N PRO A 149 12.55 6.41 14.23
CA PRO A 149 11.81 6.87 15.39
C PRO A 149 10.42 6.26 15.43
N TYR A 150 9.94 5.91 16.62
CA TYR A 150 8.58 5.39 16.84
C TYR A 150 8.02 5.90 18.17
N ASP A 151 6.70 5.86 18.30
CA ASP A 151 5.99 6.23 19.53
C ASP A 151 5.84 5.00 20.43
N GLN A 152 5.30 3.92 19.86
CA GLN A 152 5.18 2.63 20.54
C GLN A 152 5.63 1.53 19.60
N TYR A 153 6.28 0.52 20.17
CA TYR A 153 6.73 -0.66 19.44
C TYR A 153 6.46 -1.91 20.29
N SER A 154 5.62 -2.79 19.77
CA SER A 154 5.23 -4.05 20.42
C SER A 154 5.61 -5.22 19.52
N LYS A 155 6.25 -6.23 20.12
CA LYS A 155 6.65 -7.48 19.47
C LYS A 155 5.75 -8.62 19.89
N PRO A 156 5.72 -9.73 19.12
CA PRO A 156 5.05 -10.94 19.56
C PRO A 156 5.62 -11.39 20.90
N ASN A 157 4.74 -11.75 21.82
CA ASN A 157 5.14 -12.37 23.06
C ASN A 157 5.63 -13.80 22.74
N PRO A 158 6.89 -14.16 23.00
CA PRO A 158 7.45 -15.45 22.60
C PRO A 158 6.75 -16.67 23.22
N LYS A 159 5.79 -16.47 24.13
CA LYS A 159 4.99 -17.52 24.77
C LYS A 159 3.76 -17.99 23.98
N ASN A 160 3.45 -17.35 22.85
CA ASN A 160 2.31 -17.76 21.99
C ASN A 160 2.73 -18.58 20.75
N SER A 161 4.01 -18.95 20.64
CA SER A 161 4.50 -19.89 19.62
C SER A 161 4.40 -21.31 20.18
N ILE A 162 3.21 -21.90 20.14
CA ILE A 162 3.00 -23.35 20.31
C ILE A 162 2.72 -23.94 18.93
#